data_AF-A0A9X3TQI7-F1
#
_entry.id   AF-A0A9X3TQI7-F1
#
_cell.length_a   1.000
_cell.length_b   1.000
_cell.length_c   1.000
_cell.angle_alpha   90.00
_cell.angle_beta   90.00
_cell.angle_gamma   90.00
#
_symmetry.space_group_name_H-M   'P 1'
#
loop_
_entity.id
_entity.type
_entity.pdbx_description
1 polymer ?
#
loop_
_entity_poly.entity_id
_entity_poly.type
_entity_poly.pdbx_seq_one_letter_code
_entity_poly.pdbx_strand_id
1 'polypeptide(L)'
;MKEATLRQILVVTDGCSNAGMSPVAAAALAREQGITVNVIGVIDKGEMGEQGEKEIREIADAGGGLYDIVYPQQLAQTVQMLTRKAMTRTIHHVVNKELKEILGDSAMDVLAPEKRVQVAGMVDELGERSRLDVVMLVDTSGSMKPKLSAVQQAIHDFSISLRSRSGQSRMAVCSFPGKQKHLDVRIPWTDQVDQAHQLTSGLTMSGITPTGPAIVEAIALFEHVQLPAPLSDRYRAEAEDDDGSLRDHVF
;
A
#
# COMPACT_ATOMS: atom_id res chain seq x y z
N MET A 1 -12.43 -11.46 20.36
CA MET A 1 -11.12 -11.52 19.69
C MET A 1 -10.84 -10.14 19.13
N LYS A 2 -9.63 -9.58 19.29
CA LYS A 2 -9.27 -8.33 18.60
C LYS A 2 -9.31 -8.62 17.10
N GLU A 3 -10.11 -7.87 16.35
CA GLU A 3 -10.16 -8.00 14.89
C GLU A 3 -8.77 -7.74 14.31
N ALA A 4 -8.23 -8.72 13.57
CA ALA A 4 -6.95 -8.56 12.91
C ALA A 4 -7.06 -7.44 11.87
N THR A 5 -6.15 -6.47 11.94
CA THR A 5 -6.06 -5.38 10.97
C THR A 5 -4.94 -5.70 10.00
N LEU A 6 -5.28 -5.92 8.74
CA LEU A 6 -4.34 -6.07 7.65
C LEU A 6 -3.92 -4.68 7.17
N ARG A 7 -2.62 -4.46 7.02
CA ARG A 7 -2.05 -3.19 6.57
C ARG A 7 -1.30 -3.41 5.28
N GLN A 8 -1.58 -2.59 4.27
CA GLN A 8 -0.95 -2.69 2.96
C GLN A 8 -0.52 -1.32 2.43
N ILE A 9 0.68 -1.26 1.87
CA ILE A 9 1.10 -0.18 0.99
C ILE A 9 1.00 -0.70 -0.44
N LEU A 10 0.34 0.04 -1.31
CA LEU A 10 0.23 -0.27 -2.73
C LEU A 10 0.92 0.82 -3.54
N VAL A 11 2.08 0.50 -4.10
CA VAL A 11 2.86 1.41 -4.95
C VAL A 11 2.40 1.25 -6.40
N VAL A 12 2.03 2.35 -7.04
CA VAL A 12 1.69 2.40 -8.47
C VAL A 12 2.72 3.31 -9.13
N THR A 13 3.60 2.73 -9.95
CA THR A 13 4.70 3.44 -10.60
C THR A 13 4.91 2.94 -12.03
N ASP A 14 5.55 3.75 -12.86
CA ASP A 14 5.95 3.37 -14.22
C ASP A 14 7.44 3.42 -14.48
N GLY A 15 8.25 3.62 -13.44
CA GLY A 15 9.68 3.86 -13.57
C GLY A 15 10.50 3.29 -12.43
N CYS A 16 11.81 3.36 -12.59
CA CYS A 16 12.76 3.00 -11.54
C CYS A 16 12.93 4.15 -10.55
N SER A 17 13.10 3.84 -9.27
CA SER A 17 13.53 4.84 -8.29
C SER A 17 14.91 5.38 -8.67
N ASN A 18 15.04 6.69 -8.69
CA ASN A 18 16.27 7.37 -9.12
C ASN A 18 16.78 8.40 -8.12
N ALA A 19 16.17 8.47 -6.93
CA ALA A 19 16.51 9.44 -5.89
C ALA A 19 16.20 8.91 -4.48
N GLY A 20 17.09 9.22 -3.52
CA GLY A 20 16.89 8.93 -2.10
C GLY A 20 17.32 7.52 -1.68
N MET A 21 16.70 7.02 -0.61
CA MET A 21 17.00 5.68 -0.07
C MET A 21 16.48 4.57 -0.98
N SER A 22 17.08 3.37 -0.86
CA SER A 22 16.64 2.19 -1.60
C SER A 22 15.16 1.86 -1.30
N PRO A 23 14.31 1.70 -2.33
CA PRO A 23 12.92 1.31 -2.15
C PRO A 23 12.77 -0.13 -1.62
N VAL A 24 13.73 -1.01 -1.92
CA VAL A 24 13.78 -2.37 -1.39
C VAL A 24 14.00 -2.35 0.12
N ALA A 25 14.93 -1.53 0.60
CA ALA A 25 15.18 -1.37 2.04
C ALA A 25 13.97 -0.76 2.77
N ALA A 26 13.30 0.23 2.16
CA ALA A 26 12.08 0.81 2.70
C ALA A 26 10.94 -0.22 2.79
N ALA A 27 10.79 -1.08 1.78
CA ALA A 27 9.78 -2.14 1.78
C ALA A 27 10.08 -3.23 2.83
N ALA A 28 11.34 -3.60 3.02
CA ALA A 28 11.74 -4.50 4.10
C ALA A 28 11.38 -3.90 5.49
N LEU A 29 11.63 -2.61 5.70
CA LEU A 29 11.24 -1.91 6.92
C LEU A 29 9.71 -1.93 7.13
N ALA A 30 8.92 -1.68 6.07
CA ALA A 30 7.46 -1.77 6.16
C ALA A 30 7.00 -3.16 6.60
N ARG A 31 7.60 -4.22 6.05
CA ARG A 31 7.30 -5.61 6.41
C ARG A 31 7.62 -5.92 7.86
N GLU A 32 8.73 -5.43 8.39
CA GLU A 32 9.08 -5.56 9.81
C GLU A 32 8.02 -4.94 10.74
N GLN A 33 7.34 -3.88 10.27
CA GLN A 33 6.22 -3.23 10.97
C GLN A 33 4.85 -3.92 10.74
N GLY A 34 4.83 -5.08 10.07
CA GLY A 34 3.61 -5.81 9.75
C GLY A 34 2.78 -5.17 8.63
N ILE A 35 3.41 -4.39 7.75
CA ILE A 35 2.79 -3.77 6.58
C ILE A 35 3.28 -4.47 5.32
N THR A 36 2.36 -5.01 4.54
CA THR A 36 2.69 -5.66 3.27
C THR A 36 2.87 -4.61 2.17
N VAL A 37 3.97 -4.64 1.42
CA VAL A 37 4.17 -3.73 0.28
C VAL A 37 3.93 -4.45 -1.03
N ASN A 38 2.94 -3.96 -1.76
CA ASN A 38 2.54 -4.41 -3.08
C ASN A 38 2.95 -3.37 -4.13
N VAL A 39 3.28 -3.81 -5.34
CA VAL A 39 3.78 -2.91 -6.39
C VAL A 39 3.11 -3.21 -7.73
N ILE A 40 2.54 -2.20 -8.38
CA ILE A 40 1.98 -2.30 -9.72
C ILE A 40 2.78 -1.40 -10.65
N GLY A 41 3.42 -2.02 -11.62
CA GLY A 41 4.07 -1.35 -12.74
C GLY A 41 3.06 -1.00 -13.82
N VAL A 42 2.99 0.27 -14.23
CA VAL A 42 2.08 0.71 -15.30
C VAL A 42 2.87 1.00 -16.58
N ILE A 43 2.74 0.11 -17.57
CA ILE A 43 3.42 0.23 -18.87
C ILE A 43 2.52 0.88 -19.92
N ASP A 44 3.07 1.73 -20.78
CA ASP A 44 2.37 2.18 -21.98
C ASP A 44 2.69 1.23 -23.17
N LYS A 45 2.45 1.62 -24.42
CA LYS A 45 2.68 0.84 -25.66
C LYS A 45 4.14 0.35 -25.91
N GLY A 46 5.02 0.39 -24.91
CA GLY A 46 6.38 -0.15 -24.94
C GLY A 46 6.66 -1.07 -23.75
N GLU A 47 7.75 -1.80 -23.82
CA GLU A 47 8.17 -2.69 -22.73
C GLU A 47 8.76 -1.88 -21.56
N MET A 48 8.47 -2.32 -20.33
CA MET A 48 9.29 -1.88 -19.20
C MET A 48 10.67 -2.49 -19.35
N GLY A 49 11.73 -1.69 -19.22
CA GLY A 49 13.09 -2.23 -19.25
C GLY A 49 13.28 -3.27 -18.14
N GLU A 50 14.13 -4.28 -18.38
CA GLU A 50 14.43 -5.36 -17.42
C GLU A 50 14.77 -4.85 -16.02
N GLN A 51 15.42 -3.69 -15.95
CA GLN A 51 15.80 -3.05 -14.69
C GLN A 51 14.59 -2.55 -13.88
N GLY A 52 13.54 -2.05 -14.53
CA GLY A 52 12.31 -1.60 -13.87
C GLY A 52 11.47 -2.78 -13.38
N GLU A 53 11.35 -3.84 -14.18
CA GLU A 53 10.70 -5.07 -13.74
C GLU A 53 11.42 -5.70 -12.54
N LYS A 54 12.75 -5.73 -12.59
CA LYS A 54 13.56 -6.25 -11.49
C LYS A 54 13.34 -5.46 -10.20
N GLU A 55 13.37 -4.12 -10.27
CA GLU A 55 13.16 -3.29 -9.08
C GLU A 55 11.76 -3.51 -8.48
N ILE A 56 10.71 -3.52 -9.31
CA ILE A 56 9.33 -3.76 -8.86
C ILE A 56 9.19 -5.10 -8.14
N ARG A 57 9.80 -6.16 -8.69
CA ARG A 57 9.83 -7.48 -8.07
C ARG A 57 10.55 -7.44 -6.72
N GLU A 58 11.74 -6.85 -6.68
CA GLU A 58 12.56 -6.80 -5.46
C GLU A 58 11.87 -6.02 -4.33
N ILE A 59 11.18 -4.92 -4.65
CA ILE A 59 10.40 -4.15 -3.67
C ILE A 59 9.26 -5.01 -3.09
N ALA A 60 8.47 -5.68 -3.94
CA ALA A 60 7.36 -6.50 -3.48
C ALA A 60 7.83 -7.71 -2.67
N ASP A 61 8.91 -8.37 -3.08
CA ASP A 61 9.49 -9.51 -2.37
C ASP A 61 10.02 -9.10 -0.98
N ALA A 62 10.76 -7.98 -0.91
CA ALA A 62 11.23 -7.42 0.36
C ALA A 62 10.07 -7.02 1.27
N GLY A 63 9.03 -6.43 0.70
CA GLY A 63 7.79 -6.05 1.38
C GLY A 63 6.85 -7.20 1.74
N GLY A 64 7.16 -8.43 1.33
CA GLY A 64 6.31 -9.61 1.57
C GLY A 64 4.98 -9.60 0.80
N GLY A 65 4.85 -8.73 -0.19
CA GLY A 65 3.64 -8.56 -1.00
C GLY A 65 3.71 -9.26 -2.35
N LEU A 66 2.98 -8.69 -3.30
CA LEU A 66 2.89 -9.16 -4.67
C LEU A 66 3.17 -8.00 -5.62
N TYR A 67 3.60 -8.34 -6.83
CA TYR A 67 3.73 -7.37 -7.90
C TYR A 67 2.97 -7.82 -9.16
N ASP A 68 2.64 -6.86 -10.00
CA ASP A 68 2.13 -7.10 -11.35
C ASP A 68 2.53 -5.95 -12.28
N ILE A 69 2.59 -6.20 -13.58
CA ILE A 69 2.92 -5.22 -14.60
C ILE A 69 1.78 -5.18 -15.61
N VAL A 70 1.14 -4.02 -15.73
CA VAL A 70 -0.13 -3.91 -16.44
C VAL A 70 -0.21 -2.69 -17.32
N TYR A 71 -1.07 -2.79 -18.33
CA TYR A 71 -1.50 -1.63 -19.09
C TYR A 71 -2.52 -0.81 -18.29
N PRO A 72 -2.63 0.52 -18.52
CA PRO A 72 -3.57 1.40 -17.83
C PRO A 72 -5.00 0.87 -17.81
N GLN A 73 -5.45 0.22 -18.90
CA GLN A 73 -6.81 -0.31 -19.02
C GLN A 73 -7.10 -1.46 -18.04
N GLN A 74 -6.08 -2.14 -17.55
CA GLN A 74 -6.19 -3.28 -16.63
C GLN A 74 -5.93 -2.89 -15.17
N LEU A 75 -5.46 -1.65 -14.92
CA LEU A 75 -4.99 -1.20 -13.62
C LEU A 75 -6.04 -1.39 -12.51
N ALA A 76 -7.29 -0.97 -12.75
CA ALA A 76 -8.36 -1.06 -11.76
C ALA A 76 -8.61 -2.51 -11.29
N GLN A 77 -8.69 -3.45 -12.23
CA GLN A 77 -8.89 -4.86 -11.94
C GLN A 77 -7.68 -5.45 -11.20
N THR A 78 -6.46 -5.09 -11.60
CA THR A 78 -5.25 -5.60 -10.98
C THR A 78 -5.05 -5.07 -9.56
N VAL A 79 -5.35 -3.80 -9.30
CA VAL A 79 -5.33 -3.22 -7.95
C VAL A 79 -6.20 -4.04 -6.99
N GLN A 80 -7.44 -4.34 -7.39
CA GLN A 80 -8.37 -5.14 -6.59
C GLN A 80 -7.86 -6.57 -6.38
N MET A 81 -7.44 -7.21 -7.47
CA MET A 81 -6.98 -8.61 -7.46
C MET A 81 -5.72 -8.80 -6.62
N LEU A 82 -4.74 -7.91 -6.77
CA LEU A 82 -3.46 -7.97 -6.08
C LEU A 82 -3.64 -7.72 -4.59
N THR A 83 -4.44 -6.71 -4.21
CA THR A 83 -4.82 -6.46 -2.80
C THR A 83 -5.43 -7.70 -2.17
N ARG A 84 -6.42 -8.33 -2.83
CA ARG A 84 -7.09 -9.54 -2.33
C ARG A 84 -6.11 -10.71 -2.17
N LYS A 85 -5.30 -11.00 -3.19
CA LYS A 85 -4.29 -12.07 -3.12
C LYS A 85 -3.27 -11.82 -2.01
N ALA A 86 -2.83 -10.58 -1.84
CA ALA A 86 -1.90 -10.21 -0.77
C ALA A 86 -2.52 -10.38 0.62
N MET A 87 -3.81 -10.06 0.80
CA MET A 87 -4.53 -10.34 2.04
C MET A 87 -4.58 -11.83 2.34
N THR A 88 -5.06 -12.64 1.39
CA THR A 88 -5.15 -14.10 1.52
C THR A 88 -3.79 -14.70 1.86
N ARG A 89 -2.70 -14.25 1.21
CA ARG A 89 -1.32 -14.68 1.50
C ARG A 89 -0.89 -14.31 2.92
N THR A 90 -1.20 -13.09 3.38
CA THR A 90 -0.85 -12.61 4.73
C THR A 90 -1.56 -13.44 5.80
N ILE A 91 -2.85 -13.71 5.63
CA ILE A 91 -3.63 -14.53 6.57
C ILE A 91 -3.12 -15.98 6.55
N HIS A 92 -2.88 -16.56 5.37
CA HIS A 92 -2.29 -17.89 5.27
C HIS A 92 -0.96 -17.98 6.00
N HIS A 93 -0.11 -16.96 5.90
CA HIS A 93 1.17 -16.94 6.59
C HIS A 93 1.01 -16.94 8.11
N VAL A 94 0.10 -16.10 8.64
CA VAL A 94 -0.20 -16.06 10.09
C VAL A 94 -0.78 -17.39 10.56
N VAL A 95 -1.79 -17.92 9.87
CA VAL A 95 -2.41 -19.21 10.23
C VAL A 95 -1.39 -20.35 10.19
N ASN A 96 -0.53 -20.39 9.16
CA ASN A 96 0.51 -21.41 9.08
C ASN A 96 1.54 -21.28 10.19
N LYS A 97 1.87 -20.06 10.63
CA LYS A 97 2.77 -19.83 11.75
C LYS A 97 2.16 -20.36 13.07
N GLU A 98 0.91 -20.02 13.35
CA GLU A 98 0.18 -20.52 14.53
C GLU A 98 0.08 -22.05 14.52
N LEU A 99 -0.23 -22.64 13.36
CA LEU A 99 -0.28 -24.10 13.23
C LEU A 99 1.07 -24.75 13.49
N LYS A 100 2.18 -24.16 13.04
CA LYS A 100 3.54 -24.66 13.34
C LYS A 100 3.91 -24.54 14.80
N GLU A 101 3.50 -23.48 15.48
CA GLU A 101 3.76 -23.30 16.92
C GLU A 101 3.01 -24.35 17.75
N ILE A 102 1.80 -24.75 17.34
CA ILE A 102 1.00 -25.77 18.03
C ILE A 102 1.42 -27.19 17.65
N LEU A 103 1.71 -27.46 16.37
CA LEU A 103 1.88 -28.82 15.82
C LEU A 103 3.34 -29.18 15.49
N GLY A 104 4.29 -28.25 15.59
CA GLY A 104 5.68 -28.43 15.17
C GLY A 104 5.88 -28.36 13.64
N ASP A 105 7.10 -28.64 13.18
CA ASP A 105 7.53 -28.42 11.79
C ASP A 105 6.80 -29.28 10.74
N SER A 106 6.04 -30.29 11.18
CA SER A 106 5.29 -31.20 10.30
C SER A 106 3.87 -30.69 9.95
N ALA A 107 3.49 -29.48 10.38
CA ALA A 107 2.10 -28.99 10.36
C ALA A 107 1.40 -29.05 8.99
N MET A 108 2.07 -28.80 7.86
CA MET A 108 1.41 -28.77 6.54
C MET A 108 1.37 -30.14 5.84
N ASP A 109 2.41 -30.95 6.03
CA ASP A 109 2.49 -32.30 5.47
C ASP A 109 1.65 -33.31 6.27
N VAL A 110 1.35 -33.02 7.53
CA VAL A 110 0.55 -33.87 8.43
C VAL A 110 -0.95 -33.54 8.41
N LEU A 111 -1.36 -32.39 7.87
CA LEU A 111 -2.78 -32.09 7.72
C LEU A 111 -3.41 -32.96 6.63
N ALA A 112 -4.37 -33.79 7.02
CA ALA A 112 -5.22 -34.53 6.10
C ALA A 112 -5.91 -33.58 5.10
N PRO A 113 -6.17 -34.02 3.85
CA PRO A 113 -6.78 -33.19 2.81
C PRO A 113 -8.04 -32.42 3.25
N GLU A 114 -8.89 -33.05 4.08
CA GLU A 114 -10.13 -32.47 4.58
C GLU A 114 -9.87 -31.26 5.48
N LYS A 115 -8.83 -31.33 6.31
CA LYS A 115 -8.42 -30.22 7.17
C LYS A 115 -7.80 -29.08 6.37
N ARG A 116 -7.11 -29.36 5.26
CA ARG A 116 -6.58 -28.33 4.36
C ARG A 116 -7.71 -27.52 3.72
N VAL A 117 -8.79 -28.19 3.30
CA VAL A 117 -10.00 -27.51 2.79
C VAL A 117 -10.64 -26.64 3.86
N GLN A 118 -10.74 -27.13 5.11
CA GLN A 118 -11.28 -26.36 6.22
C GLN A 118 -10.42 -25.11 6.54
N VAL A 119 -9.10 -25.26 6.54
CA VAL A 119 -8.16 -24.13 6.76
C VAL A 119 -8.28 -23.11 5.64
N ALA A 120 -8.37 -23.53 4.37
CA ALA A 120 -8.57 -22.63 3.25
C ALA A 120 -9.88 -21.82 3.40
N GLY A 121 -10.98 -22.47 3.75
CA GLY A 121 -12.25 -21.79 4.00
C GLY A 121 -12.19 -20.78 5.15
N MET A 122 -11.48 -21.11 6.23
CA MET A 122 -11.24 -20.16 7.34
C MET A 122 -10.40 -18.96 6.90
N VAL A 123 -9.37 -19.18 6.09
CA VAL A 123 -8.54 -18.08 5.57
C VAL A 123 -9.35 -17.14 4.68
N ASP A 124 -10.23 -17.67 3.83
CA ASP A 124 -11.12 -16.86 3.00
C ASP A 124 -12.12 -16.05 3.84
N GLU A 125 -12.74 -16.67 4.86
CA GLU A 125 -13.68 -15.99 5.76
C GLU A 125 -12.99 -14.88 6.58
N LEU A 126 -11.78 -15.16 7.09
CA LEU A 126 -10.95 -14.16 7.75
C LEU A 126 -10.57 -13.04 6.79
N GLY A 127 -10.24 -13.35 5.54
CA GLY A 127 -9.93 -12.37 4.49
C GLY A 127 -11.08 -11.42 4.23
N GLU A 128 -12.32 -11.91 4.27
CA GLU A 128 -13.51 -11.10 4.02
C GLU A 128 -13.89 -10.22 5.22
N ARG A 129 -13.73 -10.72 6.45
CA ARG A 129 -14.15 -10.00 7.68
C ARG A 129 -13.07 -9.14 8.32
N SER A 130 -11.79 -9.37 8.02
CA SER A 130 -10.69 -8.62 8.64
C SER A 130 -10.73 -7.14 8.27
N ARG A 131 -10.31 -6.29 9.20
CA ARG A 131 -10.12 -4.87 8.92
C ARG A 131 -8.96 -4.71 7.93
N LEU A 132 -9.09 -3.79 6.99
CA LEU A 132 -8.06 -3.50 6.00
C LEU A 132 -7.76 -2.01 5.94
N ASP A 133 -6.51 -1.65 6.17
CA ASP A 133 -5.98 -0.31 5.99
C ASP A 133 -5.02 -0.32 4.78
N VAL A 134 -5.33 0.45 3.74
CA VAL A 134 -4.50 0.54 2.52
C VAL A 134 -3.99 1.97 2.29
N VAL A 135 -2.68 2.14 2.17
CA VAL A 135 -2.09 3.38 1.65
C VAL A 135 -1.68 3.14 0.19
N MET A 136 -2.31 3.85 -0.75
CA MET A 136 -1.90 3.82 -2.15
C MET A 136 -0.92 4.96 -2.44
N LEU A 137 0.27 4.63 -2.92
CA LEU A 137 1.29 5.57 -3.36
C LEU A 137 1.26 5.65 -4.87
N VAL A 138 0.95 6.82 -5.40
CA VAL A 138 0.85 7.07 -6.83
C VAL A 138 2.07 7.87 -7.29
N ASP A 139 2.80 7.31 -8.23
CA ASP A 139 3.83 8.03 -8.95
C ASP A 139 3.20 9.10 -9.84
N THR A 140 3.72 10.32 -9.72
CA THR A 140 3.27 11.52 -10.45
C THR A 140 4.38 12.16 -11.26
N SER A 141 5.45 11.40 -11.52
CA SER A 141 6.52 11.76 -12.44
C SER A 141 5.99 12.02 -13.86
N GLY A 142 6.80 12.69 -14.68
CA GLY A 142 6.37 13.16 -16.01
C GLY A 142 5.84 12.04 -16.94
N SER A 143 6.34 10.81 -16.80
CA SER A 143 5.92 9.62 -17.56
C SER A 143 4.52 9.12 -17.19
N MET A 144 4.03 9.41 -15.99
CA MET A 144 2.72 8.99 -15.50
C MET A 144 1.56 9.83 -16.05
N LYS A 145 1.83 11.02 -16.61
CA LYS A 145 0.81 11.93 -17.14
C LYS A 145 -0.27 11.28 -18.02
N PRO A 146 0.06 10.46 -19.05
CA PRO A 146 -0.95 9.78 -19.86
C PRO A 146 -1.71 8.68 -19.10
N LYS A 147 -1.18 8.20 -17.97
CA LYS A 147 -1.71 7.07 -17.18
C LYS A 147 -2.59 7.53 -16.01
N LEU A 148 -2.51 8.80 -15.62
CA LEU A 148 -3.22 9.34 -14.46
C LEU A 148 -4.73 9.14 -14.50
N SER A 149 -5.36 9.27 -15.67
CA SER A 149 -6.82 9.04 -15.78
C SER A 149 -7.20 7.61 -15.42
N ALA A 150 -6.39 6.63 -15.83
CA ALA A 150 -6.59 5.24 -15.45
C ALA A 150 -6.31 5.00 -13.96
N VAL A 151 -5.32 5.69 -13.37
CA VAL A 151 -5.05 5.63 -11.94
C VAL A 151 -6.23 6.19 -11.13
N GLN A 152 -6.80 7.33 -11.55
CA GLN A 152 -7.98 7.92 -10.90
C GLN A 152 -9.17 6.96 -10.94
N GLN A 153 -9.40 6.34 -12.10
CA GLN A 153 -10.45 5.34 -12.24
C GLN A 153 -10.19 4.12 -11.35
N ALA A 154 -8.95 3.63 -11.31
CA ALA A 154 -8.56 2.53 -10.45
C ALA A 154 -8.77 2.84 -8.96
N ILE A 155 -8.47 4.05 -8.51
CA ILE A 155 -8.70 4.49 -7.13
C ILE A 155 -10.19 4.50 -6.80
N HIS A 156 -11.00 5.07 -7.69
CA HIS A 156 -12.46 5.10 -7.52
C HIS A 156 -13.02 3.67 -7.46
N ASP A 157 -12.71 2.82 -8.43
CA ASP A 157 -13.25 1.46 -8.51
C ASP A 157 -12.72 0.58 -7.36
N PHE A 158 -11.49 0.80 -6.92
CA PHE A 158 -10.94 0.14 -5.74
C PHE A 158 -11.65 0.57 -4.46
N SER A 159 -11.98 1.86 -4.29
CA SER A 159 -12.74 2.32 -3.12
C SER A 159 -14.12 1.66 -3.03
N ILE A 160 -14.80 1.49 -4.17
CA ILE A 160 -16.08 0.78 -4.24
C ILE A 160 -15.90 -0.68 -3.84
N SER A 161 -14.86 -1.33 -4.36
CA SER A 161 -14.52 -2.72 -4.00
C SER A 161 -14.24 -2.86 -2.50
N LEU A 162 -13.52 -1.93 -1.89
CA LEU A 162 -13.24 -1.94 -0.45
C LEU A 162 -14.51 -1.84 0.39
N ARG A 163 -15.48 -1.02 0.00
CA ARG A 163 -16.77 -0.89 0.69
C ARG A 163 -17.66 -2.12 0.55
N SER A 164 -17.48 -2.91 -0.51
CA SER A 164 -18.26 -4.14 -0.70
C SER A 164 -17.86 -5.27 0.24
N ARG A 165 -16.72 -5.14 0.92
CA ARG A 165 -16.25 -6.13 1.89
C ARG A 165 -17.08 -6.08 3.17
N SER A 166 -17.23 -7.25 3.80
CA SER A 166 -17.90 -7.39 5.10
C SER A 166 -17.08 -6.76 6.24
N GLY A 167 -15.75 -6.80 6.14
CA GLY A 167 -14.82 -6.17 7.08
C GLY A 167 -14.63 -4.68 6.81
N GLN A 168 -14.37 -3.91 7.87
CA GLN A 168 -14.09 -2.48 7.77
C GLN A 168 -12.85 -2.24 6.90
N SER A 169 -12.98 -1.36 5.91
CA SER A 169 -11.87 -1.01 5.03
C SER A 169 -11.73 0.50 4.97
N ARG A 170 -10.51 1.02 5.13
CA ARG A 170 -10.18 2.42 4.84
C ARG A 170 -8.97 2.49 3.94
N MET A 171 -8.90 3.55 3.14
CA MET A 171 -7.76 3.83 2.29
C MET A 171 -7.32 5.29 2.41
N ALA A 172 -6.03 5.52 2.20
CA ALA A 172 -5.46 6.84 1.93
C ALA A 172 -4.75 6.80 0.58
N VAL A 173 -4.77 7.92 -0.14
CA VAL A 173 -4.04 8.06 -1.40
C VAL A 173 -3.03 9.17 -1.27
N CYS A 174 -1.78 8.85 -1.60
CA CYS A 174 -0.69 9.78 -1.58
C CYS A 174 -0.01 9.80 -2.95
N SER A 175 0.60 10.93 -3.30
CA SER A 175 1.42 11.06 -4.51
C SER A 175 2.87 11.29 -4.16
N PHE A 176 3.77 10.76 -4.98
CA PHE A 176 5.19 11.12 -4.97
C PHE A 176 5.65 11.45 -6.40
N PRO A 177 6.59 12.37 -6.59
CA PRO A 177 7.20 13.24 -5.57
C PRO A 177 6.22 14.29 -5.00
N GLY A 178 6.36 14.64 -3.72
CA GLY A 178 5.60 15.73 -3.08
C GLY A 178 6.17 17.12 -3.36
N LYS A 179 5.41 18.18 -3.04
CA LYS A 179 5.83 19.59 -3.27
C LYS A 179 6.95 20.05 -2.33
N GLN A 180 6.82 19.69 -1.05
CA GLN A 180 7.75 20.09 0.02
C GLN A 180 8.40 18.87 0.69
N LYS A 181 7.77 17.70 0.60
CA LYS A 181 8.22 16.41 1.15
C LYS A 181 8.35 15.37 0.02
N HIS A 182 8.76 14.15 0.34
CA HIS A 182 8.78 13.09 -0.67
C HIS A 182 7.35 12.61 -1.01
N LEU A 183 6.41 12.75 -0.08
CA LEU A 183 5.03 12.34 -0.21
C LEU A 183 4.03 13.48 0.07
N ASP A 184 3.03 13.64 -0.80
CA ASP A 184 1.86 14.48 -0.53
C ASP A 184 0.63 13.59 -0.30
N VAL A 185 -0.07 13.76 0.83
CA VAL A 185 -1.39 13.12 1.05
C VAL A 185 -2.42 13.83 0.20
N ARG A 186 -3.05 13.12 -0.74
CA ARG A 186 -4.06 13.66 -1.65
C ARG A 186 -5.47 13.35 -1.18
N ILE A 187 -5.66 12.14 -0.67
CA ILE A 187 -6.90 11.69 -0.06
C ILE A 187 -6.50 11.16 1.32
N PRO A 188 -6.92 11.83 2.42
CA PRO A 188 -6.67 11.32 3.77
C PRO A 188 -7.42 10.00 4.00
N TRP A 189 -7.15 9.34 5.13
CA TRP A 189 -7.84 8.10 5.49
C TRP A 189 -9.36 8.25 5.37
N THR A 190 -9.97 7.43 4.52
CA THR A 190 -11.40 7.43 4.29
C THR A 190 -11.91 6.02 3.99
N ASP A 191 -13.14 5.74 4.38
CA ASP A 191 -13.94 4.59 3.95
C ASP A 191 -14.80 4.92 2.71
N GLN A 192 -14.86 6.19 2.31
CA GLN A 192 -15.60 6.69 1.14
C GLN A 192 -14.72 7.63 0.29
N VAL A 193 -14.47 7.23 -0.96
CA VAL A 193 -13.81 8.11 -1.93
C VAL A 193 -14.88 8.77 -2.79
N ASP A 194 -15.41 9.89 -2.33
CA ASP A 194 -16.37 10.69 -3.11
C ASP A 194 -15.66 11.68 -4.06
N GLN A 195 -14.34 11.84 -3.94
CA GLN A 195 -13.56 12.89 -4.61
C GLN A 195 -12.24 12.40 -5.26
N ALA A 196 -12.26 11.23 -5.93
CA ALA A 196 -11.09 10.72 -6.68
C ALA A 196 -10.54 11.72 -7.73
N HIS A 197 -11.39 12.64 -8.20
CA HIS A 197 -11.02 13.67 -9.17
C HIS A 197 -9.98 14.70 -8.65
N GLN A 198 -9.78 14.82 -7.33
CA GLN A 198 -8.83 15.80 -6.75
C GLN A 198 -7.35 15.43 -6.88
N LEU A 199 -7.04 14.22 -7.36
CA LEU A 199 -5.66 13.76 -7.55
C LEU A 199 -4.88 14.58 -8.60
N THR A 200 -5.57 15.26 -9.53
CA THR A 200 -4.93 16.05 -10.59
C THR A 200 -4.64 17.50 -10.18
N SER A 201 -5.23 17.99 -9.08
CA SER A 201 -4.97 19.34 -8.57
C SER A 201 -3.60 19.42 -7.90
N GLY A 202 -2.64 20.05 -8.58
CA GLY A 202 -1.36 20.43 -7.99
C GLY A 202 -0.23 19.40 -8.11
N LEU A 203 -0.21 18.62 -9.19
CA LEU A 203 0.93 17.78 -9.57
C LEU A 203 2.16 18.66 -9.82
N THR A 204 3.14 18.63 -8.90
CA THR A 204 4.44 19.26 -9.13
C THR A 204 5.34 18.29 -9.86
N MET A 205 5.56 18.60 -11.12
CA MET A 205 6.46 17.88 -12.00
C MET A 205 7.89 18.13 -11.53
N SER A 206 8.46 17.21 -10.76
CA SER A 206 9.91 17.11 -10.61
C SER A 206 10.38 15.81 -11.26
N GLY A 207 11.51 15.85 -11.97
CA GLY A 207 12.04 14.72 -12.74
C GLY A 207 12.65 13.61 -11.87
N ILE A 208 12.26 13.52 -10.60
CA ILE A 208 12.78 12.57 -9.60
C ILE A 208 11.65 11.68 -9.08
N THR A 209 11.97 10.42 -8.81
CA THR A 209 11.04 9.40 -8.34
C THR A 209 11.56 8.81 -7.01
N PRO A 210 11.27 9.47 -5.87
CA PRO A 210 11.76 9.05 -4.56
C PRO A 210 10.89 7.94 -3.95
N THR A 211 10.83 6.78 -4.60
CA THR A 211 9.99 5.64 -4.18
C THR A 211 10.32 5.14 -2.77
N GLY A 212 11.60 5.02 -2.42
CA GLY A 212 12.01 4.57 -1.08
C GLY A 212 11.59 5.53 0.03
N PRO A 213 11.93 6.83 -0.07
CA PRO A 213 11.42 7.82 0.87
C PRO A 213 9.89 7.85 0.95
N ALA A 214 9.18 7.73 -0.17
CA ALA A 214 7.72 7.68 -0.20
C ALA A 214 7.15 6.49 0.58
N ILE A 215 7.75 5.29 0.47
CA ILE A 215 7.35 4.12 1.27
C ILE A 215 7.56 4.38 2.76
N VAL A 216 8.70 4.96 3.15
CA VAL A 216 8.96 5.27 4.56
C VAL A 216 7.98 6.29 5.12
N GLU A 217 7.69 7.34 4.35
CA GLU A 217 6.70 8.34 4.72
C GLU A 217 5.29 7.72 4.81
N ALA A 218 4.97 6.73 3.98
CA ALA A 218 3.71 5.99 4.04
C ALA A 218 3.57 5.11 5.29
N ILE A 219 4.67 4.51 5.77
CA ILE A 219 4.67 3.73 7.03
C ILE A 219 4.18 4.59 8.20
N ALA A 220 4.55 5.88 8.22
CA ALA A 220 4.15 6.83 9.26
C ALA A 220 2.65 7.11 9.31
N LEU A 221 1.91 6.88 8.21
CA LEU A 221 0.47 7.11 8.15
C LEU A 221 -0.35 6.04 8.87
N PHE A 222 0.24 4.88 9.19
CA PHE A 222 -0.45 3.83 9.92
C PHE A 222 -0.38 4.12 11.43
N GLU A 223 -1.54 4.42 12.02
CA GLU A 223 -1.69 4.55 13.46
C GLU A 223 -1.15 3.28 14.15
N HIS A 224 -0.29 3.45 15.16
CA HIS A 224 0.41 2.42 15.94
C HIS A 224 1.72 1.85 15.37
N VAL A 225 2.35 2.50 14.38
CA VAL A 225 3.73 2.15 13.97
C VAL A 225 4.75 3.01 14.73
N GLN A 226 5.71 2.37 15.39
CA GLN A 226 6.87 3.09 15.96
C GLN A 226 7.88 3.37 14.85
N LEU A 227 7.95 4.61 14.41
CA LEU A 227 8.96 5.05 13.45
C LEU A 227 10.35 5.13 14.10
N PRO A 228 11.44 4.86 13.35
CA PRO A 228 12.79 5.18 13.79
C PRO A 228 12.92 6.66 14.22
N ALA A 229 13.67 6.94 15.29
CA ALA A 229 13.77 8.29 15.90
C ALA A 229 14.01 9.47 14.91
N PRO A 230 14.87 9.35 13.88
CA PRO A 230 15.09 10.43 12.92
C PRO A 230 13.84 10.76 12.07
N LEU A 231 12.92 9.81 11.93
CA LEU A 231 11.67 9.96 11.19
C LEU A 231 10.55 10.43 12.12
N SER A 232 10.50 9.94 13.36
CA SER A 232 9.49 10.37 14.33
C SER A 232 9.57 11.87 14.63
N ASP A 233 10.78 12.44 14.70
CA ASP A 233 10.98 13.86 14.99
C ASP A 233 10.45 14.77 13.87
N ARG A 234 10.54 14.32 12.60
CA ARG A 234 9.97 15.06 11.46
C ARG A 234 8.45 15.04 11.44
N TYR A 235 7.84 13.93 11.87
CA TYR A 235 6.38 13.77 11.89
C TYR A 235 5.68 14.35 13.12
N ARG A 236 6.33 14.35 14.30
CA ARG A 236 5.77 14.99 15.52
C ARG A 236 5.70 16.50 15.40
N ALA A 237 6.72 17.12 14.80
CA ALA A 237 6.75 18.58 14.62
C ALA A 237 5.57 19.10 13.77
N GLU A 238 5.06 18.27 12.85
CA GLU A 238 4.01 18.69 11.91
C GLU A 238 2.59 18.42 12.42
N ALA A 239 2.41 17.42 13.30
CA ALA A 239 1.12 17.20 13.98
C ALA A 239 0.80 18.29 15.01
N GLU A 240 1.83 18.95 15.55
CA GLU A 240 1.67 20.11 16.45
C GLU A 240 1.37 21.41 15.68
N ASP A 241 1.71 21.51 14.39
CA ASP A 241 1.46 22.69 13.55
C ASP A 241 0.03 22.76 12.99
N ASP A 242 -0.72 21.65 12.93
CA ASP A 242 -2.11 21.61 12.40
C ASP A 242 -3.20 21.72 13.50
N ASP A 243 -2.83 21.65 14.79
CA ASP A 243 -3.75 21.89 15.95
C ASP A 243 -3.69 23.36 16.45
N GLY A 244 -3.06 24.25 15.66
CA GLY A 244 -2.69 25.60 16.08
C GLY A 244 -3.46 26.75 15.44
N SER A 245 -4.76 26.64 15.14
CA SER A 245 -5.53 27.77 14.57
C SER A 245 -7.00 27.85 14.99
N LEU A 246 -7.29 27.74 16.29
CA LEU A 246 -8.55 28.24 16.86
C LEU A 246 -8.29 28.87 18.23
N ARG A 247 -7.62 30.03 18.26
CA ARG A 247 -7.69 30.94 19.42
C ARG A 247 -7.74 32.41 19.00
N ASP A 248 -8.89 33.00 19.33
CA ASP A 248 -9.13 34.38 19.73
C ASP A 248 -8.59 35.52 18.87
N HIS A 249 -9.49 36.07 18.06
CA HIS A 249 -9.55 37.52 17.88
C HIS A 249 -10.82 38.07 18.53
N VAL A 250 -10.68 38.40 19.82
CA VAL A 250 -11.43 39.48 20.45
C VAL A 250 -10.70 40.77 20.11
N PHE A 251 -11.35 41.65 19.35
CA PHE A 251 -11.55 43.09 19.59
C PHE A 251 -12.29 43.70 18.39
#